data_AF-A0A0D1UUK4-F1
#
_entry.id   AF-A0A0D1UUK4-F1
#
_cell.length_a   1.000
_cell.length_b   1.000
_cell.length_c   1.000
_cell.angle_alpha   90.00
_cell.angle_beta   90.00
_cell.angle_gamma   90.00
#
_symmetry.space_group_name_H-M   'P 1'
#
loop_
_entity.id
_entity.type
_entity.pdbx_description
1 polymer ?
#
loop_
_entity_poly.entity_id
_entity_poly.type
_entity_poly.pdbx_seq_one_letter_code
_entity_poly.pdbx_strand_id
1 'polypeptide(L)' 'MYQPMKMNEFLAYTENMEYAITVVDGQDVYLHNLIMKPPAGHAVIHLNKNGLDCRRENMKIVKIV' A
#
# COMPACT_ATOMS: atom_id res chain seq x y z
N MET A 1 -12.54 7.83 -9.10
CA MET A 1 -11.60 7.16 -10.01
C MET A 1 -10.26 7.06 -9.30
N TYR A 2 -9.64 5.88 -9.24
CA TYR A 2 -8.32 5.73 -8.60
C TYR A 2 -7.23 6.38 -9.46
N GLN A 3 -6.25 7.01 -8.81
CA GLN A 3 -5.12 7.62 -9.50
C GLN A 3 -4.27 6.53 -10.15
N PRO A 4 -3.96 6.61 -11.46
CA PRO A 4 -3.04 5.68 -12.08
C PRO A 4 -1.60 5.93 -11.60
N MET A 5 -0.82 4.86 -11.45
CA MET A 5 0.59 4.91 -11.11
C MET A 5 1.31 3.75 -11.83
N LYS A 6 2.41 4.04 -12.52
CA LYS A 6 3.19 2.99 -13.17
C LYS A 6 3.88 2.12 -12.14
N MET A 7 4.12 0.84 -12.45
CA MET A 7 4.82 -0.07 -11.53
C MET A 7 6.16 0.50 -11.04
N ASN A 8 7.00 1.06 -11.92
CA ASN A 8 8.30 1.64 -11.51
C ASN A 8 8.15 2.86 -10.60
N GLU A 9 7.11 3.67 -10.80
CA GLU A 9 6.82 4.82 -9.94
C GLU A 9 6.36 4.34 -8.56
N PHE A 10 5.54 3.31 -8.50
CA PHE A 10 5.12 2.68 -7.25
C PHE A 10 6.32 2.12 -6.49
N LEU A 11 7.16 1.32 -7.15
CA LEU A 11 8.35 0.73 -6.54
C LEU A 11 9.29 1.80 -5.97
N ALA A 12 9.62 2.81 -6.77
CA ALA A 12 10.44 3.93 -6.33
C ALA A 12 9.77 4.74 -5.20
N TYR A 13 8.45 4.91 -5.24
CA TYR A 13 7.71 5.61 -4.19
C TYR A 13 7.79 4.88 -2.86
N THR A 14 7.70 3.55 -2.88
CA THR A 14 7.69 2.68 -1.68
C THR A 14 9.06 2.16 -1.28
N GLU A 15 10.11 2.57 -1.98
CA GLU A 15 11.47 2.10 -1.75
C GLU A 15 11.88 2.42 -0.30
N ASN A 16 12.37 1.40 0.42
CA ASN A 16 12.80 1.47 1.83
C ASN A 16 11.70 1.77 2.86
N MET A 17 10.42 1.58 2.52
CA MET A 17 9.36 1.65 3.54
C MET A 17 9.31 0.39 4.40
N GLU A 18 9.28 0.58 5.71
CA GLU A 18 8.88 -0.46 6.66
C GLU A 18 7.36 -0.57 6.72
N TYR A 19 6.84 -1.78 6.82
CA TYR A 19 5.41 -2.04 6.87
C TYR A 19 5.02 -2.80 8.14
N ALA A 20 3.84 -2.45 8.67
CA ALA A 20 3.17 -3.29 9.65
C ALA A 20 2.65 -4.56 8.96
N ILE A 21 3.33 -5.67 9.20
CA ILE A 21 3.14 -6.97 8.55
C ILE A 21 3.07 -8.10 9.59
N THR A 22 2.27 -9.11 9.30
CA THR A 22 2.26 -10.40 10.01
C THR A 22 2.16 -11.54 9.00
N VAL A 23 2.44 -12.77 9.44
CA VAL A 23 2.24 -13.97 8.63
C VAL A 23 1.02 -14.73 9.15
N VAL A 24 0.10 -15.10 8.26
CA VAL A 24 -1.08 -15.95 8.54
C VAL A 24 -1.12 -17.07 7.50
N ASP A 25 -1.17 -18.32 7.93
CA ASP A 25 -1.15 -19.51 7.04
C ASP A 25 0.00 -19.50 6.01
N GLY A 26 1.15 -18.97 6.42
CA GLY A 26 2.35 -18.85 5.55
C GLY A 26 2.28 -17.72 4.53
N GLN A 27 1.27 -16.85 4.59
CA GLN A 27 1.12 -15.69 3.72
C GLN A 27 1.33 -14.38 4.47
N ASP A 28 2.03 -13.45 3.83
CA ASP A 28 2.21 -12.09 4.32
C ASP A 28 0.88 -11.31 4.28
N VAL A 29 0.50 -10.79 5.44
CA VAL A 29 -0.68 -9.95 5.62
C VAL A 29 -0.24 -8.56 6.04
N TYR A 30 -0.52 -7.59 5.17
CA TYR A 30 -0.18 -6.18 5.38
C TYR A 30 -1.36 -5.43 6.00
N LEU A 31 -1.11 -4.71 7.10
CA LEU A 31 -2.17 -3.98 7.81
C LEU A 31 -2.89 -2.95 6.92
N HIS A 32 -2.14 -2.22 6.09
CA HIS A 32 -2.70 -1.22 5.18
C HIS A 32 -3.68 -1.84 4.16
N ASN A 33 -3.43 -3.07 3.69
CA ASN A 33 -4.30 -3.78 2.76
C ASN A 33 -5.60 -4.24 3.43
N LEU A 34 -5.54 -4.70 4.69
CA LEU A 34 -6.73 -5.07 5.47
C LEU A 34 -7.65 -3.85 5.71
N ILE A 35 -7.06 -2.70 6.00
CA ILE A 35 -7.81 -1.46 6.29
C ILE A 35 -8.44 -0.89 5.03
N MET A 36 -7.68 -0.79 3.93
CA MET A 36 -8.10 -0.11 2.70
C MET A 36 -8.82 -1.03 1.72
N LYS A 37 -8.60 -2.34 1.78
CA LYS A 37 -9.20 -3.35 0.88
C LYS A 37 -9.07 -2.98 -0.60
N PRO A 38 -7.84 -2.76 -1.12
CA PRO A 38 -7.66 -2.38 -2.52
C PRO A 38 -8.18 -3.48 -3.46
N PRO A 39 -8.88 -3.14 -4.56
CA PRO A 39 -9.29 -4.12 -5.56
C PRO A 39 -8.09 -4.66 -6.34
N ALA A 40 -8.27 -5.78 -7.06
CA ALA A 40 -7.22 -6.34 -7.91
C ALA A 40 -6.65 -5.30 -8.88
N GLY A 41 -5.33 -5.31 -9.08
CA GLY A 41 -4.62 -4.31 -9.89
C GLY A 41 -4.47 -2.93 -9.23
N HIS A 42 -4.72 -2.82 -7.93
CA HIS A 42 -4.52 -1.59 -7.16
C HIS A 42 -3.57 -1.84 -5.99
N ALA A 43 -2.91 -0.78 -5.53
CA ALA A 43 -2.02 -0.80 -4.38
C ALA A 43 -2.37 0.35 -3.42
N VAL A 44 -1.88 0.26 -2.18
CA VAL A 44 -1.99 1.34 -1.19
C VAL A 44 -0.66 2.07 -1.09
N ILE A 45 -0.69 3.39 -1.09
CA ILE A 45 0.47 4.24 -0.79
C ILE A 45 0.24 5.01 0.51
N HIS A 46 1.33 5.27 1.23
CA HIS A 46 1.36 6.12 2.43
C HIS A 46 1.81 7.53 2.03
N LEU A 47 0.98 8.54 2.29
CA LEU A 47 1.21 9.93 1.85
C LEU A 47 2.43 10.55 2.55
N ASN A 48 2.62 10.25 3.84
CA ASN A 48 3.78 10.70 4.61
C ASN A 48 5.04 9.82 4.48
N LYS A 49 5.01 8.80 3.61
CA LYS A 49 6.09 7.82 3.42
C LYS A 49 6.47 7.00 4.66
N ASN A 50 5.61 6.95 5.68
CA ASN A 50 5.77 6.08 6.83
C ASN A 50 4.80 4.89 6.71
N GLY A 51 5.31 3.71 6.34
CA GLY A 51 4.51 2.50 6.15
C GLY A 51 3.97 1.87 7.44
N LEU A 52 4.30 2.44 8.60
CA LEU A 52 3.70 2.10 9.91
C LEU A 52 2.50 3.01 10.24
N ASP A 53 2.32 4.14 9.55
CA ASP A 53 1.20 5.06 9.78
C ASP A 53 -0.03 4.69 8.93
N CYS A 54 -0.76 3.69 9.40
CA CYS A 54 -1.93 3.14 8.72
C CYS A 54 -3.25 3.90 9.02
N ARG A 55 -3.20 5.19 9.37
CA ARG A 55 -4.43 6.02 9.47
C ARG A 55 -5.02 6.23 8.08
N ARG A 56 -6.35 6.09 7.94
CA ARG A 56 -7.03 6.17 6.63
C ARG A 56 -6.75 7.46 5.87
N GLU A 57 -6.69 8.59 6.59
CA GLU A 57 -6.36 9.91 6.05
C GLU A 57 -4.92 10.02 5.49
N ASN A 58 -4.01 9.13 5.92
CA ASN A 58 -2.63 9.05 5.44
C ASN A 58 -2.45 8.04 4.30
N MET A 59 -3.49 7.33 3.88
CA MET A 59 -3.40 6.28 2.87
C MET A 59 -4.26 6.57 1.65
N LYS A 60 -3.77 6.15 0.48
CA LYS A 60 -4.51 6.26 -0.78
C LYS A 60 -4.38 5.00 -1.61
N ILE A 61 -5.47 4.62 -2.28
CA ILE A 61 -5.47 3.54 -3.26
C ILE A 61 -5.10 4.12 -4.64
N VAL A 62 -4.13 3.49 -5.31
CA VAL A 62 -3.69 3.81 -6.67
C VAL A 62 -3.94 2.61 -7.59
N LYS A 63 -4.29 2.87 -8.84
CA LYS A 63 -4.42 1.86 -9.89
C LYS A 63 -3.05 1.63 -10.51
N ILE A 64 -2.55 0.40 -10.45
CA ILE A 64 -1.29 0.05 -11.09
C ILE A 64 -1.55 -0.11 -12.60
N VAL A 65 -0.74 0.58 -13.41
CA VAL A 65 -0.83 0.59 -14.88
C VAL A 65 0.52 0.33 -15.55
#